data_AF-A0A2E7AMX5-F1
#
_entry.id   AF-A0A2E7AMX5-F1
#
_cell.length_a   1.000
_cell.length_b   1.000
_cell.length_c   1.000
_cell.angle_alpha   90.00
_cell.angle_beta   90.00
_cell.angle_gamma   90.00
#
_symmetry.space_group_name_H-M   'P 1'
#
loop_
_entity.id
_entity.type
_entity.pdbx_description
1 polymer ?
#
loop_
_entity_poly.entity_id
_entity_poly.type
_entity_poly.pdbx_seq_one_letter_code
_entity_poly.pdbx_strand_id
1 'polypeptide(L)'
;MSGKVEMEAKREKGQVSKQLGRVWSEIKQISKQVERETRKSGRVSRLRLDIHRLRREKMAVQARLGQAVHAALKEHGDSIALSEVEEFANGVATMDILIEKITAKEAQVEQLRQAGTADDQPLETSGEVA
;
A
#
# COMPACT_ATOMS: atom_id res chain seq x y z
N MET A 1 20.58 -53.94 -30.27
CA MET A 1 19.41 -53.16 -29.78
C MET A 1 19.69 -52.36 -28.51
N SER A 2 20.52 -52.86 -27.56
CA SER A 2 20.83 -52.18 -26.28
C SER A 2 21.36 -50.74 -26.39
N GLY A 3 22.27 -50.43 -27.32
CA GLY A 3 22.91 -49.12 -27.39
C GLY A 3 22.03 -47.95 -27.87
N LYS A 4 20.96 -48.23 -28.62
CA LYS A 4 20.00 -47.20 -29.07
C LYS A 4 19.10 -46.74 -27.91
N VAL A 5 18.57 -47.69 -27.14
CA VAL A 5 17.73 -47.44 -25.96
C VAL A 5 18.50 -46.64 -24.90
N GLU A 6 19.77 -46.96 -24.69
CA GLU A 6 20.62 -46.25 -23.73
C GLU A 6 20.95 -44.81 -24.15
N MET A 7 21.05 -44.54 -25.46
CA MET A 7 21.25 -43.20 -26.02
C MET A 7 19.98 -42.35 -25.95
N GLU A 8 18.81 -42.94 -26.20
CA GLU A 8 17.51 -42.29 -26.05
C GLU A 8 17.24 -41.91 -24.59
N ALA A 9 17.47 -42.83 -23.65
CA ALA A 9 17.34 -42.57 -22.22
C ALA A 9 18.29 -41.45 -21.73
N LYS A 10 19.53 -41.38 -22.25
CA LYS A 10 20.47 -40.28 -21.95
C LYS A 10 19.99 -38.93 -22.51
N ARG A 11 19.36 -38.92 -23.70
CA ARG A 11 18.77 -37.72 -24.30
C ARG A 11 17.56 -37.22 -23.52
N GLU A 12 16.62 -38.10 -23.21
CA GLU A 12 15.44 -37.78 -22.40
C GLU A 12 15.84 -37.24 -21.03
N LYS A 13 16.78 -37.91 -20.34
CA LYS A 13 17.31 -37.44 -19.05
C LYS A 13 17.95 -36.04 -19.17
N GLY A 14 18.65 -35.76 -20.28
CA GLY A 14 19.20 -34.44 -20.58
C GLY A 14 18.14 -33.37 -20.83
N GLN A 15 17.02 -33.71 -21.49
CA GLN A 15 15.88 -32.81 -21.70
C GLN A 15 15.13 -32.52 -20.40
N VAL A 16 14.85 -33.55 -19.60
CA VAL A 16 14.22 -33.42 -18.28
C VAL A 16 15.08 -32.55 -17.36
N SER A 17 16.40 -32.75 -17.36
CA SER A 17 17.32 -31.91 -16.57
C SER A 17 17.27 -30.43 -16.97
N LYS A 18 17.18 -30.13 -18.27
CA LYS A 18 17.03 -28.74 -18.76
C LYS A 18 15.68 -28.15 -18.39
N GLN A 19 14.59 -28.92 -18.50
CA GLN A 19 13.26 -28.49 -18.08
C GLN A 19 13.22 -28.18 -16.58
N LEU A 20 13.77 -29.06 -15.74
CA LEU A 20 13.89 -28.83 -14.29
C LEU A 20 14.71 -27.58 -13.98
N GLY A 21 15.80 -27.32 -14.72
CA GLY A 21 16.59 -26.10 -14.56
C GLY A 21 15.81 -24.82 -14.88
N ARG A 22 14.93 -24.85 -15.89
CA ARG A 22 14.02 -23.73 -16.23
C ARG A 22 12.99 -23.52 -15.13
N VAL A 23 12.29 -24.58 -14.73
CA VAL A 23 11.29 -24.53 -13.64
C VAL A 23 11.91 -23.99 -12.36
N TRP A 24 13.12 -24.43 -11.99
CA TRP A 24 13.82 -23.92 -10.81
C TRP A 24 14.12 -22.42 -10.90
N SER A 25 14.47 -21.93 -12.09
CA SER A 25 14.74 -20.52 -12.33
C SER A 25 13.46 -19.67 -12.21
N GLU A 26 12.34 -20.17 -12.76
CA GLU A 26 11.01 -19.56 -12.65
C GLU A 26 10.54 -19.50 -11.19
N ILE A 27 10.63 -20.60 -10.44
CA ILE A 27 10.29 -20.65 -9.01
C ILE A 27 11.10 -19.59 -8.23
N LYS A 28 12.39 -19.44 -8.54
CA LYS A 28 13.24 -18.43 -7.88
C LYS A 28 12.81 -17.00 -8.21
N GLN A 29 12.34 -16.74 -9.43
CA GLN A 29 11.80 -15.43 -9.83
C GLN A 29 10.47 -15.14 -9.12
N ILE A 30 9.55 -16.11 -9.11
CA ILE A 30 8.26 -16.00 -8.40
C ILE A 30 8.48 -15.73 -6.92
N SER A 31 9.38 -16.48 -6.27
CA SER A 31 9.68 -16.31 -4.85
C SER A 31 10.14 -14.87 -4.52
N LYS A 32 11.02 -14.30 -5.35
CA LYS A 32 11.45 -12.90 -5.21
C LYS A 32 10.31 -11.90 -5.42
N GLN A 33 9.41 -12.17 -6.37
CA GLN A 33 8.24 -11.31 -6.60
C GLN A 33 7.27 -11.33 -5.41
N VAL A 34 6.96 -12.52 -4.88
CA VAL A 34 6.12 -12.68 -3.69
C VAL A 34 6.69 -11.95 -2.48
N GLU A 35 8.01 -12.02 -2.26
CA GLU A 35 8.69 -11.31 -1.18
C GLU A 35 8.57 -9.78 -1.33
N ARG A 36 8.75 -9.26 -2.56
CA ARG A 36 8.57 -7.84 -2.86
C ARG A 36 7.13 -7.39 -2.59
N GLU A 37 6.14 -8.14 -3.07
CA GLU A 37 4.72 -7.80 -2.87
C GLU A 37 4.29 -7.88 -1.41
N THR A 38 4.77 -8.87 -0.67
CA THR A 38 4.51 -8.99 0.78
C THR A 38 5.03 -7.76 1.53
N ARG A 39 6.25 -7.30 1.21
CA ARG A 39 6.82 -6.07 1.81
C ARG A 39 6.01 -4.83 1.45
N LYS A 40 5.57 -4.69 0.19
CA LYS A 40 4.73 -3.57 -0.26
C LYS A 40 3.39 -3.56 0.49
N SER A 41 2.70 -4.70 0.54
CA SER A 41 1.44 -4.86 1.28
C SER A 41 1.59 -4.49 2.76
N GLY A 42 2.70 -4.91 3.40
CA GLY A 42 3.02 -4.52 4.78
C GLY A 42 3.27 -3.02 4.97
N ARG A 43 3.79 -2.31 3.96
CA ARG A 43 3.93 -0.84 4.00
C ARG A 43 2.58 -0.15 3.83
N VAL A 44 1.76 -0.60 2.87
CA VAL A 44 0.41 -0.06 2.64
C VAL A 44 -0.48 -0.23 3.87
N SER A 45 -0.43 -1.40 4.51
CA SER A 45 -1.20 -1.67 5.73
C SER A 45 -0.84 -0.71 6.87
N ARG A 46 0.45 -0.43 7.07
CA ARG A 46 0.93 0.55 8.06
C ARG A 46 0.43 1.97 7.75
N LEU A 47 0.53 2.41 6.50
CA LEU A 47 0.02 3.71 6.08
C LEU A 47 -1.49 3.85 6.31
N ARG A 48 -2.27 2.80 6.02
CA ARG A 48 -3.72 2.81 6.26
C ARG A 48 -4.08 2.92 7.74
N LEU A 49 -3.34 2.23 8.61
CA LEU A 49 -3.51 2.37 10.07
C LEU A 49 -3.22 3.79 10.55
N ASP A 50 -2.16 4.41 10.03
CA ASP A 50 -1.82 5.81 10.34
C ASP A 50 -2.92 6.77 9.87
N ILE A 51 -3.43 6.60 8.65
CA ILE A 51 -4.54 7.40 8.11
C ILE A 51 -5.77 7.26 9.01
N HIS A 52 -6.10 6.05 9.43
CA HIS A 52 -7.23 5.82 10.34
C HIS A 52 -7.03 6.50 11.69
N ARG A 53 -5.81 6.52 12.23
CA ARG A 53 -5.49 7.27 13.46
C ARG A 53 -5.69 8.77 13.26
N LEU A 54 -5.15 9.34 12.20
CA LEU A 54 -5.28 10.76 11.87
C LEU A 54 -6.74 11.18 11.65
N ARG A 55 -7.55 10.34 10.98
CA ARG A 55 -8.98 10.59 10.81
C ARG A 55 -9.74 10.63 12.13
N ARG A 56 -9.41 9.74 13.08
CA ARG A 56 -9.99 9.78 14.44
C ARG A 56 -9.62 11.06 15.17
N GLU A 57 -8.36 11.48 15.07
CA GLU A 57 -7.88 12.74 15.67
C GLU A 57 -8.60 13.94 15.06
N LYS A 58 -8.75 13.98 13.72
CA LYS A 58 -9.52 15.02 13.02
C LYS A 58 -10.96 15.09 13.54
N MET A 59 -11.64 13.96 13.70
CA MET A 59 -13.01 13.92 14.21
C MET A 59 -13.09 14.46 15.66
N ALA A 60 -12.08 14.19 16.49
CA ALA A 60 -12.02 14.73 17.85
C ALA A 60 -11.82 16.26 17.85
N VAL A 61 -10.93 16.78 16.98
CA VAL A 61 -10.74 18.23 16.80
C VAL A 61 -12.02 18.89 16.29
N GLN A 62 -12.70 18.27 15.31
CA GLN A 62 -13.97 18.78 14.79
C GLN A 62 -15.06 18.85 15.87
N ALA A 63 -15.13 17.86 16.77
CA ALA A 63 -16.06 17.90 17.90
C ALA A 63 -15.73 19.05 18.87
N ARG A 64 -14.44 19.27 19.17
CA ARG A 64 -13.99 20.38 20.02
C ARG A 64 -14.27 21.74 19.38
N LEU A 65 -14.10 21.86 18.06
CA LEU A 65 -14.48 23.06 17.32
C LEU A 65 -15.97 23.35 17.46
N GLY A 66 -16.83 22.34 17.30
CA GLY A 66 -18.27 22.50 17.52
C GLY A 66 -18.61 22.97 18.93
N GLN A 67 -17.90 22.46 19.94
CA GLN A 67 -18.04 22.90 21.33
C GLN A 67 -17.60 24.36 21.53
N ALA A 68 -16.45 24.74 20.96
CA ALA A 68 -15.92 26.10 21.04
C ALA A 68 -16.87 27.12 20.38
N VAL A 69 -17.43 26.79 19.21
CA VAL A 69 -18.45 27.61 18.54
C VAL A 69 -19.69 27.76 19.43
N HIS A 70 -20.20 26.65 19.97
CA HIS A 70 -21.38 26.69 20.82
C HIS A 70 -21.15 27.52 22.09
N ALA A 71 -19.99 27.38 22.73
CA ALA A 71 -19.61 28.16 23.90
C ALA A 71 -19.51 29.65 23.59
N ALA A 72 -18.82 30.02 22.50
CA ALA A 72 -18.65 31.40 22.07
C ALA A 72 -20.00 32.08 21.77
N LEU A 73 -20.90 31.41 21.05
CA LEU A 73 -22.24 31.93 20.76
C LEU A 73 -23.10 32.05 22.02
N LYS A 74 -22.92 31.14 22.98
CA LYS A 74 -23.65 31.21 24.26
C LYS A 74 -23.19 32.38 25.13
N GLU A 75 -21.90 32.70 25.12
CA GLU A 75 -21.32 33.77 25.95
C GLU A 75 -21.48 35.16 25.33
N HIS A 76 -21.27 35.27 24.01
CA HIS A 76 -21.16 36.56 23.32
C HIS A 76 -22.26 36.80 22.27
N GLY A 77 -23.13 35.81 22.02
CA GLY A 77 -24.14 35.89 20.96
C GLY A 77 -23.51 36.04 19.57
N ASP A 78 -24.22 36.70 18.66
CA ASP A 78 -23.76 36.93 17.28
C ASP A 78 -22.71 38.04 17.15
N SER A 79 -22.27 38.64 18.26
CA SER A 79 -21.35 39.79 18.25
C SER A 79 -19.88 39.39 18.22
N ILE A 80 -19.54 38.10 18.35
CA ILE A 80 -18.17 37.60 18.35
C ILE A 80 -17.75 37.07 16.97
N ALA A 81 -16.56 37.46 16.52
CA ALA A 81 -15.91 36.78 15.40
C ALA A 81 -15.26 35.48 15.90
N LEU A 82 -15.65 34.33 15.37
CA LEU A 82 -15.10 33.02 15.79
C LEU A 82 -13.57 32.93 15.63
N SER A 83 -12.99 33.71 14.73
CA SER A 83 -11.53 33.83 14.58
C SER A 83 -10.82 34.42 15.80
N GLU A 84 -11.54 35.17 16.63
CA GLU A 84 -11.02 35.76 17.88
C GLU A 84 -11.13 34.77 19.06
N VAL A 85 -11.90 33.69 18.90
CA VAL A 85 -11.97 32.60 19.87
C VAL A 85 -10.74 31.72 19.70
N GLU A 86 -9.79 31.85 20.62
CA GLU A 86 -8.48 31.17 20.55
C GLU A 86 -8.61 29.66 20.34
N GLU A 87 -9.50 29.00 21.07
CA GLU A 87 -9.76 27.55 20.93
C GLU A 87 -10.26 27.18 19.53
N PHE A 88 -11.08 28.04 18.91
CA PHE A 88 -11.58 27.83 17.56
C PHE A 88 -10.45 28.01 16.53
N ALA A 89 -9.70 29.11 16.61
CA ALA A 89 -8.59 29.38 15.70
C ALA A 89 -7.52 28.28 15.75
N ASN A 90 -7.14 27.85 16.96
CA ASN A 90 -6.19 26.76 17.17
C ASN A 90 -6.73 25.41 16.66
N GLY A 91 -8.03 25.15 16.85
CA GLY A 91 -8.67 23.94 16.34
C GLY A 91 -8.70 23.89 14.81
N VAL A 92 -8.94 25.03 14.13
CA VAL A 92 -8.91 25.13 12.67
C VAL A 92 -7.51 24.86 12.15
N ALA A 93 -6.49 25.53 12.69
CA ALA A 93 -5.09 25.30 12.29
C ALA A 93 -4.66 23.83 12.50
N THR A 94 -5.09 23.22 13.61
CA THR A 94 -4.83 21.79 13.87
C THR A 94 -5.53 20.90 12.83
N MET A 95 -6.77 21.24 12.45
CA MET A 95 -7.53 20.49 11.46
C MET A 95 -6.88 20.56 10.07
N ASP A 96 -6.36 21.72 9.66
CA ASP A 96 -5.64 21.89 8.39
C ASP A 96 -4.40 20.99 8.35
N ILE A 97 -3.58 20.99 9.42
CA ILE A 97 -2.40 20.12 9.55
C ILE A 97 -2.80 18.64 9.44
N LEU A 98 -3.90 18.24 10.06
CA LEU A 98 -4.38 16.85 10.00
C LEU A 98 -4.86 16.47 8.60
N ILE A 99 -5.54 17.38 7.90
CA ILE A 99 -5.98 17.17 6.51
C ILE A 99 -4.76 16.99 5.61
N GLU A 100 -3.76 17.87 5.69
CA GLU A 100 -2.52 17.76 4.92
C GLU A 100 -1.80 16.43 5.16
N LYS A 101 -1.69 16.00 6.42
CA LYS A 101 -1.08 14.71 6.78
C LYS A 101 -1.85 13.51 6.21
N ILE A 102 -3.18 13.56 6.23
CA ILE A 102 -4.03 12.53 5.65
C ILE A 102 -3.81 12.46 4.15
N THR A 103 -3.90 13.59 3.44
CA THR A 103 -3.70 13.67 1.99
C THR A 103 -2.32 13.18 1.57
N ALA A 104 -1.27 13.58 2.30
CA ALA A 104 0.10 13.13 2.02
C ALA A 104 0.25 11.61 2.16
N LYS A 105 -0.37 10.99 3.18
CA LYS A 105 -0.32 9.53 3.36
C LYS A 105 -1.18 8.80 2.34
N GLU A 106 -2.32 9.36 1.94
CA GLU A 106 -3.16 8.81 0.86
C GLU A 106 -2.40 8.81 -0.47
N ALA A 107 -1.66 9.89 -0.77
CA ALA A 107 -0.77 9.96 -1.93
C ALA A 107 0.35 8.90 -1.87
N GLN A 108 0.95 8.66 -0.70
CA GLN A 108 1.95 7.59 -0.54
C GLN A 108 1.36 6.19 -0.78
N VAL A 109 0.12 5.94 -0.37
CA VAL A 109 -0.57 4.66 -0.65
C VAL A 109 -0.77 4.49 -2.17
N GLU A 110 -1.19 5.55 -2.86
CA GLU A 110 -1.41 5.50 -4.30
C GLU A 110 -0.10 5.36 -5.10
N GLN A 111 0.98 6.01 -4.67
CA GLN A 111 2.32 5.82 -5.25
C GLN A 111 2.80 4.37 -5.13
N LEU A 112 2.58 3.74 -3.97
CA LEU A 112 2.94 2.33 -3.78
C LEU A 112 2.12 1.37 -4.65
N ARG A 113 0.87 1.74 -4.96
CA ARG A 113 0.01 1.00 -5.89
C ARG A 113 0.51 1.11 -7.34
N GLN A 114 0.87 2.32 -7.77
CA GLN A 114 1.34 2.58 -9.13
C GLN A 114 2.75 2.06 -9.38
N ALA A 115 3.62 2.05 -8.37
CA ALA A 115 4.94 1.41 -8.47
C ALA A 115 4.85 -0.14 -8.65
N GLY A 116 3.68 -0.74 -8.42
CA GLY A 116 3.44 -2.17 -8.68
C GLY A 116 3.26 -2.50 -10.16
N THR A 117 2.62 -1.63 -10.93
CA THR A 117 2.22 -1.92 -12.32
C THR A 117 3.40 -1.96 -13.30
N ALA A 118 4.56 -1.39 -12.95
CA ALA A 118 5.77 -1.42 -13.78
C ALA A 118 6.60 -2.71 -13.63
N ASP A 119 6.48 -3.40 -12.48
CA ASP A 119 7.16 -4.67 -12.18
C ASP A 119 6.27 -5.90 -12.49
N ASP A 120 4.97 -5.68 -12.73
CA ASP A 120 3.98 -6.68 -13.12
C ASP A 120 3.99 -6.98 -14.63
N GLN A 121 5.19 -7.08 -15.24
CA GLN A 121 5.24 -7.84 -16.49
C GLN A 121 4.83 -9.27 -16.15
N PRO A 122 3.80 -9.83 -16.81
CA PRO A 122 3.45 -11.22 -16.61
C PRO A 122 4.71 -12.04 -16.85
N LEU A 123 5.07 -12.87 -15.87
CA LEU A 123 6.02 -13.94 -16.13
C LEU A 123 5.40 -14.73 -17.28
N GLU A 124 6.01 -14.66 -18.47
CA GLU A 124 5.64 -15.51 -19.58
C GLU A 124 5.89 -16.94 -19.13
N THR A 125 4.87 -17.57 -18.54
CA THR A 125 4.87 -18.99 -18.29
C THR A 125 4.85 -19.60 -19.67
N SER A 126 6.02 -20.00 -20.17
CA SER A 126 6.17 -20.79 -21.40
C SER A 126 5.63 -22.20 -21.13
N GLY A 127 4.34 -22.28 -20.82
CA GLY A 127 3.61 -23.50 -20.52
C GLY A 127 3.12 -24.13 -21.81
N GLU A 128 4.04 -24.50 -22.70
CA GLU A 128 3.75 -25.53 -23.69
C GLU A 128 4.20 -26.86 -23.08
N VAL A 129 3.29 -27.47 -22.32
CA VAL A 129 3.43 -28.85 -21.88
C VAL A 129 2.93 -29.71 -23.05
N ALA A 130 3.87 -30.10 -23.91
CA ALA A 130 3.65 -31.13 -24.94
C ALA A 130 3.72 -32.54 -24.32
#